data_AF-A0A1Y1JFD5-F1
#
_entry.id   AF-A0A1Y1JFD5-F1
#
_cell.length_a   1.000
_cell.length_b   1.000
_cell.length_c   1.000
_cell.angle_alpha   90.00
_cell.angle_beta   90.00
_cell.angle_gamma   90.00
#
_symmetry.space_group_name_H-M   'P 1'
#
loop_
_entity.id
_entity.type
_entity.pdbx_description
1 polymer ?
#
loop_
_entity_poly.entity_id
_entity_poly.type
_entity_poly.pdbx_seq_one_letter_code
_entity_poly.pdbx_strand_id
1 'polypeptide(L)'
;MPRTCKNGQDCRKYKSYESVEDKNISIFQPILLVGMIFMFYIFYFRIFKRRYDINNENYRRKINNKNTSGKPIISLCLNDIVIKVIGNSVHVVESAIEPFNKLCLISELFVVAQISNDVQERNIIDLFKRLGLFDKGLKEHRLMFCTTSNGRASMIRQLCPLTHVDNDETVIKTLTGKIPNVVQIYGNLNTPDHSNFFTSLQAFTQVICAVATVEGIN
;
A
#
# COMPACT_ATOMS: atom_id res chain seq x y z
N MET A 1 65.26 -7.00 -4.57
CA MET A 1 65.66 -5.69 -5.14
C MET A 1 64.48 -4.74 -5.07
N PRO A 2 64.47 -3.72 -4.18
CA PRO A 2 63.42 -2.70 -4.21
C PRO A 2 63.76 -1.63 -5.26
N ARG A 3 62.73 -1.18 -5.98
CA ARG A 3 62.82 -0.18 -7.06
C ARG A 3 63.19 1.19 -6.48
N THR A 4 64.14 1.85 -7.12
CA THR A 4 64.59 3.21 -6.79
C THR A 4 63.66 4.25 -7.42
N CYS A 5 63.16 5.19 -6.61
CA CYS A 5 62.39 6.34 -7.08
C CYS A 5 63.35 7.39 -7.66
N LYS A 6 63.16 7.75 -8.93
CA LYS A 6 63.84 8.91 -9.53
C LYS A 6 63.10 10.17 -9.09
N ASN A 7 63.87 11.19 -8.69
CA ASN A 7 63.46 12.55 -8.34
C ASN A 7 63.08 12.76 -6.87
N GLY A 8 64.09 12.73 -5.99
CA GLY A 8 64.32 13.72 -4.93
C GLY A 8 63.20 14.09 -3.94
N GLN A 9 62.09 13.36 -3.89
CA GLN A 9 61.02 13.56 -2.93
C GLN A 9 60.82 12.30 -2.10
N ASP A 10 60.67 12.55 -0.80
CA ASP A 10 60.59 11.54 0.25
C ASP A 10 59.46 10.55 -0.07
N CYS A 11 59.79 9.26 -0.14
CA CYS A 11 58.82 8.22 -0.37
C CYS A 11 57.98 8.10 0.89
N ARG A 12 56.81 8.75 0.91
CA ARG A 12 55.84 8.61 2.01
C ARG A 12 55.60 7.11 2.25
N LYS A 13 56.14 6.61 3.38
CA LYS A 13 55.88 5.27 3.89
C LYS A 13 54.36 5.04 3.82
N TYR A 14 53.95 4.02 3.09
CA TYR A 14 52.57 3.55 3.16
C TYR A 14 52.35 3.12 4.61
N LYS A 15 51.53 3.86 5.36
CA LYS A 15 51.09 3.44 6.69
C LYS A 15 50.29 2.17 6.48
N SER A 16 50.87 1.04 6.89
CA SER A 16 50.13 -0.18 7.15
C SER A 16 48.93 0.19 8.03
N TYR A 17 47.73 -0.18 7.58
CA TYR A 17 46.54 -0.09 8.42
C TYR A 17 46.77 -1.03 9.61
N GLU A 18 47.22 -0.48 10.73
CA GLU A 18 46.99 -1.11 12.03
C GLU A 18 45.48 -1.27 12.18
N SER A 19 45.05 -2.49 12.42
CA SER A 19 43.68 -2.82 12.80
C SER A 19 43.34 -2.07 14.07
N VAL A 20 42.63 -0.94 13.91
CA VAL A 20 41.99 -0.27 15.03
C VAL A 20 40.91 -1.22 15.51
N GLU A 21 41.15 -1.85 16.67
CA GLU A 21 40.11 -2.56 17.39
C GLU A 21 38.99 -1.55 17.69
N ASP A 22 37.86 -1.66 16.97
CA ASP A 22 36.64 -0.89 17.21
C ASP A 22 35.95 -1.35 18.51
N LYS A 23 36.65 -1.20 19.64
CA LYS A 23 36.04 -1.19 20.96
C LYS A 23 35.61 0.25 21.20
N ASN A 24 34.30 0.49 21.07
CA ASN A 24 33.50 1.60 21.64
C ASN A 24 32.45 2.21 20.67
N ILE A 25 31.82 1.42 19.79
CA ILE A 25 30.46 1.80 19.36
C ILE A 25 29.57 1.64 20.60
N SER A 26 29.29 2.76 21.26
CA SER A 26 28.46 2.82 22.46
C SER A 26 27.12 2.14 22.18
N ILE A 27 26.84 1.03 22.87
CA ILE A 27 25.57 0.26 22.79
C ILE A 27 24.33 1.16 22.97
N PHE A 28 24.49 2.33 23.61
CA PHE A 28 23.44 3.33 23.75
C PHE A 28 22.98 3.97 22.45
N GLN A 29 23.88 4.11 21.48
CA GLN A 29 23.60 4.78 20.21
C GLN A 29 22.58 4.00 19.33
N PRO A 30 22.69 2.68 19.13
CA PRO A 30 21.65 1.92 18.44
C PRO A 30 20.35 1.83 19.25
N ILE A 31 20.39 1.79 20.58
CA ILE A 31 19.17 1.73 21.42
C ILE A 31 18.35 3.02 21.30
N LEU A 32 18.99 4.20 21.35
CA LEU A 32 18.31 5.48 21.15
C LEU A 32 17.70 5.60 19.75
N LEU A 33 18.40 5.10 18.74
CA LEU A 33 17.92 5.13 17.35
C LEU A 33 16.69 4.23 17.16
N VAL A 34 16.71 3.02 17.74
CA VAL A 34 15.55 2.10 17.75
C VAL A 34 14.39 2.73 18.52
N GLY A 35 14.64 3.35 19.67
CA GLY A 35 13.62 4.05 20.46
C GLY A 35 12.99 5.23 19.71
N MET A 36 13.80 6.03 19.01
CA MET A 36 13.31 7.11 18.15
C MET A 36 12.47 6.56 16.99
N ILE A 37 12.94 5.51 16.31
CA ILE A 37 12.18 4.84 15.25
C ILE A 37 10.83 4.36 15.80
N PHE A 38 10.81 3.70 16.96
CA PHE A 38 9.58 3.19 17.57
C PHE A 38 8.62 4.33 17.96
N MET A 39 9.14 5.43 18.51
CA MET A 39 8.35 6.63 18.81
C MET A 39 7.81 7.30 17.54
N PHE A 40 8.59 7.36 16.47
CA PHE A 40 8.11 7.81 15.16
C PHE A 40 7.01 6.89 14.65
N TYR A 41 7.16 5.56 14.69
CA TYR A 41 6.11 4.63 14.29
C TYR A 41 4.83 4.82 15.12
N ILE A 42 4.95 4.96 16.45
CA ILE A 42 3.80 5.23 17.32
C ILE A 42 3.17 6.59 16.99
N PHE A 43 3.99 7.60 16.70
CA PHE A 43 3.52 8.94 16.37
C PHE A 43 2.83 8.98 15.00
N TYR A 44 3.41 8.36 13.98
CA TYR A 44 2.79 8.16 12.68
C TYR A 44 1.50 7.35 12.81
N PHE A 45 1.50 6.28 13.61
CA PHE A 45 0.30 5.49 13.90
C PHE A 45 -0.77 6.33 14.61
N ARG A 46 -0.40 7.18 15.57
CA ARG A 46 -1.33 8.09 16.26
C ARG A 46 -1.87 9.18 15.34
N ILE A 47 -1.05 9.74 14.45
CA ILE A 47 -1.50 10.73 13.46
C ILE A 47 -2.41 10.05 12.44
N PHE A 48 -2.03 8.87 11.93
CA PHE A 48 -2.82 8.09 11.00
C PHE A 48 -4.16 7.71 11.63
N LYS A 49 -4.15 7.22 12.87
CA LYS A 49 -5.35 6.95 13.66
C LYS A 49 -6.20 8.21 13.83
N ARG A 50 -5.61 9.33 14.25
CA ARG A 50 -6.36 10.59 14.42
C ARG A 50 -7.00 11.07 13.11
N ARG A 51 -6.29 10.95 11.98
CA ARG A 51 -6.84 11.26 10.66
C ARG A 51 -7.95 10.29 10.29
N TYR A 52 -7.75 9.00 10.55
CA TYR A 52 -8.78 7.97 10.38
C TYR A 52 -10.02 8.31 11.21
N ASP A 53 -9.90 8.58 12.51
CA ASP A 53 -11.00 8.88 13.43
C ASP A 53 -11.76 10.15 13.02
N ILE A 54 -11.06 11.26 12.76
CA ILE A 54 -11.68 12.53 12.34
C ILE A 54 -12.39 12.36 10.99
N ASN A 55 -11.74 11.67 10.05
CA ASN A 55 -12.35 11.39 8.75
C ASN A 55 -13.55 10.46 8.91
N ASN A 56 -13.47 9.45 9.78
CA ASN A 56 -14.51 8.48 10.06
C ASN A 56 -15.72 9.13 10.76
N GLU A 57 -15.55 10.09 11.66
CA GLU A 57 -16.67 10.84 12.26
C GLU A 57 -17.40 11.73 11.23
N ASN A 58 -16.65 12.49 10.44
CA ASN A 58 -17.21 13.31 9.36
C ASN A 58 -17.92 12.44 8.31
N TYR A 59 -17.31 11.29 8.00
CA TYR A 59 -17.83 10.28 7.09
C TYR A 59 -19.09 9.59 7.64
N ARG A 60 -19.09 9.15 8.91
CA ARG A 60 -20.26 8.59 9.62
C ARG A 60 -21.44 9.55 9.61
N ARG A 61 -21.20 10.85 9.85
CA ARG A 61 -22.25 11.88 9.71
C ARG A 61 -22.86 11.94 8.31
N LYS A 62 -22.06 11.73 7.26
CA LYS A 62 -22.52 11.71 5.86
C LYS A 62 -23.23 10.40 5.48
N ILE A 63 -22.92 9.30 6.16
CA ILE A 63 -23.40 7.94 5.87
C ILE A 63 -24.52 7.44 6.77
N ASN A 64 -24.83 8.13 7.87
CA ASN A 64 -25.95 7.80 8.75
C ASN A 64 -27.31 7.72 8.03
N ASN A 65 -27.41 8.13 6.75
CA ASN A 65 -28.59 7.93 5.91
C ASN A 65 -28.54 6.73 4.94
N LYS A 66 -27.43 5.97 4.84
CA LYS A 66 -27.23 4.96 3.78
C LYS A 66 -26.60 3.60 4.18
N ASN A 67 -25.79 3.48 5.23
CA ASN A 67 -25.18 2.17 5.60
C ASN A 67 -25.89 1.47 6.74
N THR A 68 -26.12 0.17 6.55
CA THR A 68 -26.68 -0.75 7.55
C THR A 68 -25.63 -1.59 8.28
N SER A 69 -24.41 -1.75 7.75
CA SER A 69 -23.43 -2.73 8.28
C SER A 69 -22.47 -2.19 9.34
N GLY A 70 -22.33 -0.87 9.46
CA GLY A 70 -21.34 -0.24 10.35
C GLY A 70 -19.87 -0.39 9.92
N LYS A 71 -19.57 -1.14 8.84
CA LYS A 71 -18.20 -1.31 8.31
C LYS A 71 -17.76 -0.11 7.47
N PRO A 72 -16.46 0.22 7.42
CA PRO A 72 -15.95 1.29 6.56
C PRO A 72 -16.11 0.90 5.08
N ILE A 73 -16.52 1.85 4.23
CA ILE A 73 -16.49 1.64 2.77
C ILE A 73 -15.07 1.94 2.28
N ILE A 74 -14.45 0.95 1.67
CA ILE A 74 -13.12 1.04 1.07
C ILE A 74 -13.26 0.77 -0.42
N SER A 75 -12.50 1.48 -1.24
CA SER A 75 -12.38 1.14 -2.66
C SER A 75 -10.94 0.82 -3.08
N LEU A 76 -10.79 -0.12 -4.01
CA LEU A 76 -9.49 -0.64 -4.44
C LEU A 76 -9.43 -0.79 -5.97
N CYS A 77 -8.37 -0.27 -6.60
CA CYS A 77 -8.01 -0.62 -7.96
C CYS A 77 -7.44 -2.06 -8.01
N LEU A 78 -7.94 -2.86 -8.95
CA LEU A 78 -7.48 -4.25 -9.10
C LEU A 78 -6.20 -4.36 -9.93
N ASN A 79 -6.06 -3.51 -10.95
CA ASN A 79 -4.95 -3.56 -11.92
C ASN A 79 -3.61 -3.39 -11.23
N ASP A 80 -2.69 -4.32 -11.51
CA ASP A 80 -1.31 -4.41 -10.99
C ASP A 80 -1.18 -4.49 -9.47
N ILE A 81 -2.29 -4.54 -8.73
CA ILE A 81 -2.33 -4.75 -7.28
C ILE A 81 -2.79 -6.17 -6.96
N VAL A 82 -3.96 -6.57 -7.48
CA VAL A 82 -4.56 -7.90 -7.24
C VAL A 82 -4.52 -8.76 -8.50
N ILE A 83 -4.70 -8.13 -9.67
CA ILE A 83 -4.68 -8.82 -10.97
C ILE A 83 -3.73 -8.12 -11.93
N LYS A 84 -3.18 -8.89 -12.86
CA LYS A 84 -2.44 -8.41 -14.03
C LYS A 84 -3.21 -8.83 -15.28
N VAL A 85 -3.52 -7.87 -16.13
CA VAL A 85 -4.19 -8.10 -17.41
C VAL A 85 -3.14 -8.06 -18.51
N ILE A 86 -2.94 -9.18 -19.21
CA ILE A 86 -1.98 -9.32 -20.30
C ILE A 86 -2.76 -9.76 -21.55
N GLY A 87 -2.99 -8.81 -22.47
CA GLY A 87 -3.89 -9.03 -23.59
C GLY A 87 -5.32 -9.27 -23.09
N ASN A 88 -5.88 -10.45 -23.39
CA ASN A 88 -7.18 -10.87 -22.86
C ASN A 88 -7.05 -11.80 -21.64
N SER A 89 -5.85 -12.25 -21.30
CA SER A 89 -5.63 -13.12 -20.15
C SER A 89 -5.54 -12.32 -18.86
N VAL A 90 -6.12 -12.86 -17.79
CA VAL A 90 -6.08 -12.26 -16.46
C VAL A 90 -5.38 -13.21 -15.50
N HIS A 91 -4.36 -12.70 -14.84
CA HIS A 91 -3.58 -13.42 -13.85
C HIS A 91 -3.76 -12.76 -12.50
N VAL A 92 -3.81 -13.55 -11.44
CA VAL A 92 -3.85 -13.04 -10.07
C VAL A 92 -2.44 -12.90 -9.52
N VAL A 93 -2.22 -11.83 -8.75
CA VAL A 93 -1.01 -11.66 -7.94
C VAL A 93 -1.21 -12.44 -6.65
N GLU A 94 -0.62 -13.62 -6.56
CA GLU A 94 -0.85 -14.56 -5.44
C GLU A 94 -0.58 -13.93 -4.06
N SER A 95 0.47 -13.13 -3.95
CA SER A 95 0.83 -12.43 -2.71
C SER A 95 -0.21 -11.40 -2.25
N ALA A 96 -1.12 -10.97 -3.14
CA ALA A 96 -2.19 -10.03 -2.84
C ALA A 96 -3.47 -10.71 -2.34
N ILE A 97 -3.63 -12.03 -2.53
CA ILE A 97 -4.89 -12.74 -2.25
C ILE A 97 -5.23 -12.75 -0.76
N GLU A 98 -4.28 -13.07 0.11
CA GLU A 98 -4.52 -13.07 1.55
C GLU A 98 -4.88 -11.67 2.08
N PRO A 99 -4.10 -10.60 1.77
CA PRO A 99 -4.47 -9.23 2.11
C PRO A 99 -5.84 -8.82 1.57
N PHE A 100 -6.14 -9.17 0.33
CA PHE A 100 -7.40 -8.86 -0.32
C PHE A 100 -8.59 -9.50 0.41
N ASN A 101 -8.51 -10.80 0.72
CA ASN A 101 -9.55 -11.51 1.45
C ASN A 101 -9.79 -10.89 2.83
N LYS A 102 -8.73 -10.47 3.51
CA LYS A 102 -8.84 -9.81 4.82
C LYS A 102 -9.53 -8.45 4.70
N LEU A 103 -9.26 -7.68 3.65
CA LEU A 103 -9.99 -6.44 3.36
C LEU A 103 -11.49 -6.70 3.12
N CYS A 104 -11.86 -7.74 2.39
CA CYS A 104 -13.26 -8.12 2.18
C CYS A 104 -14.01 -8.41 3.49
N LEU A 105 -13.33 -8.97 4.49
CA LEU A 105 -13.93 -9.29 5.79
C LEU A 105 -14.16 -8.06 6.65
N ILE A 106 -13.20 -7.12 6.70
CA ILE A 106 -13.22 -5.98 7.63
C ILE A 106 -13.89 -4.72 7.04
N SER A 107 -14.26 -4.72 5.77
CA SER A 107 -14.78 -3.53 5.09
C SER A 107 -15.92 -3.82 4.13
N GLU A 108 -16.69 -2.79 3.79
CA GLU A 108 -17.52 -2.80 2.59
C GLU A 108 -16.64 -2.48 1.37
N LEU A 109 -16.01 -3.52 0.82
CA LEU A 109 -15.06 -3.36 -0.26
C LEU A 109 -15.76 -3.17 -1.63
N PHE A 110 -15.38 -2.12 -2.32
CA PHE A 110 -15.68 -1.85 -3.73
C PHE A 110 -14.40 -1.98 -4.55
N VAL A 111 -14.43 -2.73 -5.64
CA VAL A 111 -13.25 -2.97 -6.46
C VAL A 111 -13.49 -2.48 -7.87
N VAL A 112 -12.48 -1.87 -8.49
CA VAL A 112 -12.55 -1.38 -9.86
C VAL A 112 -11.43 -1.99 -10.68
N ALA A 113 -11.76 -2.57 -11.83
CA ALA A 113 -10.80 -2.95 -12.86
C ALA A 113 -10.92 -2.03 -14.08
N GLN A 114 -9.78 -1.54 -14.56
CA GLN A 114 -9.67 -0.93 -15.87
C GLN A 114 -9.49 -2.02 -16.94
N ILE A 115 -10.40 -2.04 -17.90
CA ILE A 115 -10.46 -3.04 -18.98
C ILE A 115 -10.56 -2.34 -20.33
N SER A 116 -10.20 -3.04 -21.40
CA SER A 116 -10.35 -2.54 -22.78
C SER A 116 -11.50 -3.18 -23.55
N ASN A 117 -12.04 -4.31 -23.09
CA ASN A 117 -13.11 -5.03 -23.77
C ASN A 117 -13.90 -5.97 -22.82
N ASP A 118 -15.07 -6.41 -23.28
CA ASP A 118 -15.98 -7.30 -22.54
C ASP A 118 -15.44 -8.73 -22.37
N VAL A 119 -14.39 -9.11 -23.11
CA VAL A 119 -13.71 -10.40 -22.93
C VAL A 119 -12.90 -10.37 -21.64
N GLN A 120 -12.17 -9.29 -21.38
CA GLN A 120 -11.45 -9.08 -20.12
C GLN A 120 -12.43 -9.03 -18.94
N GLU A 121 -13.57 -8.35 -19.09
CA GLU A 121 -14.61 -8.30 -18.06
C GLU A 121 -15.03 -9.71 -17.63
N ARG A 122 -15.44 -10.54 -18.60
CA ARG A 122 -15.83 -11.94 -18.35
C ARG A 122 -14.72 -12.74 -17.72
N ASN A 123 -13.50 -12.61 -18.22
CA ASN A 123 -12.35 -13.33 -17.69
C ASN A 123 -12.03 -12.97 -16.22
N ILE A 124 -12.21 -11.69 -15.83
CA ILE A 124 -12.05 -11.25 -14.43
C ILE A 124 -13.14 -11.88 -13.56
N ILE A 125 -14.40 -11.81 -14.00
CA ILE A 125 -15.54 -12.38 -13.24
C ILE A 125 -15.35 -13.89 -13.05
N ASP A 126 -15.01 -14.61 -14.10
CA ASP A 126 -14.80 -16.07 -14.06
C ASP A 126 -13.61 -16.45 -13.18
N LEU A 127 -12.54 -15.65 -13.19
CA LEU A 127 -11.40 -15.84 -12.31
C LEU A 127 -11.80 -15.64 -10.84
N PHE A 128 -12.56 -14.60 -10.53
CA PHE A 128 -13.02 -14.31 -9.17
C PHE A 128 -13.98 -15.39 -8.65
N LYS A 129 -14.86 -15.92 -9.51
CA LYS A 129 -15.74 -17.06 -9.19
C LYS A 129 -14.93 -18.32 -8.90
N ARG A 130 -13.96 -18.66 -9.76
CA ARG A 130 -13.11 -19.84 -9.59
C ARG A 130 -12.27 -19.81 -8.31
N LEU A 131 -11.83 -18.62 -7.91
CA LEU A 131 -11.07 -18.42 -6.68
C LEU A 131 -11.94 -18.28 -5.42
N GLY A 132 -13.27 -18.31 -5.57
CA GLY A 132 -14.22 -18.15 -4.47
C GLY A 132 -14.09 -16.80 -3.76
N LEU A 133 -13.70 -15.73 -4.47
CA LEU A 133 -13.50 -14.41 -3.86
C LEU A 133 -14.82 -13.78 -3.43
N PHE A 134 -15.90 -14.07 -4.16
CA PHE A 134 -17.23 -13.58 -3.81
C PHE A 134 -17.77 -14.21 -2.52
N ASP A 135 -17.39 -15.47 -2.25
CA ASP A 135 -17.78 -16.18 -1.02
C ASP A 135 -17.02 -15.65 0.23
N LYS A 136 -15.96 -14.86 0.03
CA LYS A 136 -15.11 -14.30 1.09
C LYS A 136 -15.50 -12.88 1.50
N GLY A 137 -16.71 -12.44 1.16
CA GLY A 137 -17.28 -11.16 1.59
C GLY A 137 -17.32 -10.07 0.52
N LEU A 138 -16.65 -10.27 -0.63
CA LEU A 138 -16.82 -9.38 -1.78
C LEU A 138 -18.17 -9.66 -2.45
N LYS A 139 -19.01 -8.63 -2.62
CA LYS A 139 -20.27 -8.80 -3.36
C LYS A 139 -20.04 -8.57 -4.85
N GLU A 140 -20.62 -9.41 -5.72
CA GLU A 140 -20.45 -9.31 -7.17
C GLU A 140 -20.82 -7.92 -7.72
N HIS A 141 -21.90 -7.31 -7.23
CA HIS A 141 -22.31 -5.94 -7.63
C HIS A 141 -21.35 -4.82 -7.19
N ARG A 142 -20.29 -5.13 -6.43
CA ARG A 142 -19.25 -4.17 -6.00
C ARG A 142 -17.97 -4.29 -6.82
N LEU A 143 -17.91 -5.27 -7.73
CA LEU A 143 -16.91 -5.35 -8.78
C LEU A 143 -17.39 -4.48 -9.95
N MET A 144 -16.68 -3.38 -10.18
CA MET A 144 -16.99 -2.43 -11.25
C MET A 144 -15.88 -2.40 -12.29
N PHE A 145 -16.23 -1.93 -13.48
CA PHE A 145 -15.33 -1.84 -14.61
C PHE A 145 -15.32 -0.44 -15.19
N CYS A 146 -14.19 -0.05 -15.77
CA CYS A 146 -14.06 1.18 -16.54
C CYS A 146 -13.03 1.03 -17.65
N THR A 147 -13.07 1.92 -18.64
CA THR A 147 -12.09 1.95 -19.73
C THR A 147 -10.97 2.97 -19.50
N THR A 148 -11.22 3.99 -18.67
CA THR A 148 -10.30 5.12 -18.45
C THR A 148 -10.09 5.43 -16.97
N SER A 149 -8.92 5.96 -16.65
CA SER A 149 -8.57 6.47 -15.31
C SER A 149 -9.53 7.57 -14.83
N ASN A 150 -9.96 8.45 -15.73
CA ASN A 150 -10.96 9.49 -15.41
C ASN A 150 -12.34 8.90 -15.07
N GLY A 151 -12.74 7.84 -15.79
CA GLY A 151 -13.95 7.07 -15.48
C GLY A 151 -13.86 6.44 -14.09
N ARG A 152 -12.73 5.80 -13.77
CA ARG A 152 -12.44 5.25 -12.44
C ARG A 152 -12.56 6.32 -11.35
N ALA A 153 -11.84 7.43 -11.49
CA ALA A 153 -11.88 8.53 -10.52
C ALA A 153 -13.30 9.08 -10.32
N SER A 154 -14.09 9.18 -11.41
CA SER A 154 -15.48 9.64 -11.34
C SER A 154 -16.39 8.68 -10.57
N MET A 155 -16.25 7.37 -10.79
CA MET A 155 -16.99 6.35 -10.03
C MET A 155 -16.62 6.37 -8.55
N ILE A 156 -15.32 6.40 -8.23
CA ILE A 156 -14.85 6.43 -6.85
C ILE A 156 -15.35 7.68 -6.11
N ARG A 157 -15.35 8.83 -6.77
CA ARG A 157 -15.89 10.06 -6.18
C ARG A 157 -17.39 9.94 -5.85
N GLN A 158 -18.17 9.27 -6.69
CA GLN A 158 -19.60 9.05 -6.44
C GLN A 158 -19.84 8.06 -5.29
N LEU A 159 -19.01 7.02 -5.19
CA LEU A 159 -19.03 6.08 -4.07
C LEU A 159 -18.74 6.76 -2.72
N CYS A 160 -17.97 7.85 -2.73
CA CYS A 160 -17.53 8.55 -1.52
C CYS A 160 -16.97 7.58 -0.45
N PRO A 161 -16.00 6.70 -0.77
CA PRO A 161 -15.42 5.79 0.21
C PRO A 161 -14.64 6.56 1.28
N LEU A 162 -14.43 5.92 2.43
CA LEU A 162 -13.55 6.45 3.47
C LEU A 162 -12.10 6.48 2.99
N THR A 163 -11.69 5.41 2.30
CA THR A 163 -10.34 5.23 1.76
C THR A 163 -10.41 4.65 0.36
N HIS A 164 -9.65 5.21 -0.56
CA HIS A 164 -9.38 4.62 -1.86
C HIS A 164 -7.90 4.24 -2.00
N VAL A 165 -7.64 3.08 -2.61
CA VAL A 165 -6.32 2.56 -2.92
C VAL A 165 -6.18 2.42 -4.44
N ASP A 166 -5.18 3.08 -5.03
CA ASP A 166 -4.90 3.03 -6.48
C ASP A 166 -3.38 3.05 -6.74
N ASN A 167 -2.97 2.62 -7.93
CA ASN A 167 -1.58 2.73 -8.41
C ASN A 167 -1.39 3.91 -9.38
N ASP A 168 -2.47 4.40 -9.98
CA ASP A 168 -2.45 5.47 -10.99
C ASP A 168 -2.44 6.87 -10.35
N GLU A 169 -1.33 7.58 -10.51
CA GLU A 169 -1.13 8.93 -9.98
C GLU A 169 -2.21 9.93 -10.45
N THR A 170 -2.76 9.74 -11.66
CA THR A 170 -3.79 10.64 -12.20
C THR A 170 -5.10 10.51 -11.41
N VAL A 171 -5.46 9.29 -11.01
CA VAL A 171 -6.62 9.00 -10.17
C VAL A 171 -6.40 9.57 -8.77
N ILE A 172 -5.21 9.34 -8.20
CA ILE A 172 -4.82 9.85 -6.89
C ILE A 172 -4.95 11.37 -6.83
N LYS A 173 -4.34 12.09 -7.78
CA LYS A 173 -4.44 13.56 -7.88
C LYS A 173 -5.88 14.03 -8.02
N THR A 174 -6.67 13.35 -8.84
CA THR A 174 -8.07 13.71 -9.08
C THR A 174 -8.95 13.56 -7.84
N LEU A 175 -8.66 12.57 -6.99
CA LEU A 175 -9.43 12.26 -5.79
C LEU A 175 -8.93 12.98 -4.54
N THR A 176 -7.68 13.46 -4.55
CA THR A 176 -7.09 14.22 -3.45
C THR A 176 -7.95 15.44 -3.10
N GLY A 177 -8.31 15.58 -1.83
CA GLY A 177 -9.20 16.64 -1.35
C GLY A 177 -10.70 16.41 -1.63
N LYS A 178 -11.08 15.37 -2.39
CA LYS A 178 -12.48 15.03 -2.67
C LYS A 178 -13.00 13.87 -1.81
N ILE A 179 -12.10 12.98 -1.39
CA ILE A 179 -12.39 11.90 -0.44
C ILE A 179 -11.41 11.96 0.74
N PRO A 180 -11.75 11.38 1.90
CA PRO A 180 -10.99 11.61 3.12
C PRO A 180 -9.57 11.04 3.08
N ASN A 181 -9.41 9.82 2.56
CA ASN A 181 -8.12 9.17 2.45
C ASN A 181 -7.91 8.61 1.03
N VAL A 182 -6.74 8.91 0.47
CA VAL A 182 -6.29 8.37 -0.81
C VAL A 182 -4.92 7.75 -0.56
N VAL A 183 -4.75 6.49 -0.94
CA VAL A 183 -3.52 5.72 -0.75
C VAL A 183 -3.00 5.33 -2.12
N GLN A 184 -1.79 5.78 -2.44
CA GLN A 184 -1.10 5.33 -3.64
C GLN A 184 -0.22 4.12 -3.30
N ILE A 185 -0.39 3.03 -4.03
CA ILE A 185 0.48 1.85 -3.94
C ILE A 185 1.29 1.76 -5.23
N TYR A 186 2.60 1.79 -5.12
CA TYR A 186 3.48 1.48 -6.25
C TYR A 186 3.67 -0.04 -6.29
N GLY A 187 3.35 -0.63 -7.44
CA GLY A 187 3.75 -2.01 -7.70
C GLY A 187 5.28 -2.12 -7.63
N ASN A 188 5.78 -3.29 -7.24
CA ASN A 188 7.21 -3.60 -7.25
C ASN A 188 7.71 -3.56 -8.72
N LEU A 189 8.12 -2.38 -9.18
CA LEU A 189 8.67 -2.12 -10.50
C LEU A 189 10.19 -2.09 -10.38
N ASN A 190 10.83 -3.26 -10.21
CA ASN A 190 12.26 -3.48 -10.47
C ASN A 190 13.22 -2.33 -10.10
N THR A 191 13.14 -1.78 -8.89
CA THR A 191 14.19 -0.89 -8.35
C THR A 191 14.99 -1.65 -7.29
N PRO A 192 16.31 -1.81 -7.43
CA PRO A 192 17.16 -2.49 -6.45
C PRO A 192 17.36 -1.68 -5.15
N ASP A 193 16.74 -0.49 -5.05
CA ASP A 193 16.84 0.35 -3.86
C ASP A 193 15.85 -0.09 -2.77
N HIS A 194 16.40 -0.75 -1.77
CA HIS A 194 15.74 -1.23 -0.56
C HIS A 194 15.35 -0.12 0.45
N SER A 195 15.32 1.14 0.06
CA SER A 195 15.10 2.24 1.00
C SER A 195 13.62 2.67 1.05
N ASN A 196 12.87 1.91 1.84
CA ASN A 196 11.63 2.33 2.51
C ASN A 196 10.45 2.67 1.60
N PHE A 197 9.57 1.70 1.32
CA PHE A 197 8.19 2.06 0.98
C PHE A 197 7.19 1.01 1.46
N PHE A 198 6.34 1.41 2.40
CA PHE A 198 5.19 0.66 2.90
C PHE A 198 4.08 0.64 1.83
N THR A 199 4.37 0.15 0.62
CA THR A 199 3.45 0.10 -0.53
C THR A 199 3.27 -1.28 -1.10
N SER A 200 2.86 -2.18 -0.24
CA SER A 200 2.17 -3.38 -0.67
C SER A 200 0.77 -3.35 -0.10
N LEU A 201 -0.17 -4.01 -0.81
CA LEU A 201 -1.52 -4.21 -0.31
C LEU A 201 -1.53 -4.87 1.08
N GLN A 202 -0.54 -5.72 1.35
CA GLN A 202 -0.32 -6.36 2.65
C GLN A 202 -0.07 -5.35 3.76
N ALA A 203 0.85 -4.40 3.54
CA ALA A 203 1.18 -3.34 4.49
C ALA A 203 -0.06 -2.49 4.82
N PHE A 204 -0.80 -2.06 3.78
CA PHE A 204 -2.06 -1.34 3.95
C PHE A 204 -3.08 -2.15 4.78
N THR A 205 -3.28 -3.41 4.41
CA THR A 205 -4.23 -4.30 5.08
C THR A 205 -3.86 -4.51 6.56
N GLN A 206 -2.58 -4.70 6.87
CA GLN A 206 -2.10 -4.84 8.24
C GLN A 206 -2.41 -3.60 9.08
N VAL A 207 -2.20 -2.40 8.52
CA VAL A 207 -2.54 -1.15 9.21
C VAL A 207 -4.03 -1.06 9.48
N ILE A 208 -4.88 -1.34 8.49
CA ILE A 208 -6.34 -1.33 8.68
C ILE A 208 -6.78 -2.37 9.72
N CYS A 209 -6.19 -3.56 9.72
CA CYS A 209 -6.50 -4.59 10.72
C CYS A 209 -6.06 -4.19 12.13
N ALA A 210 -4.89 -3.57 12.27
CA ALA A 210 -4.42 -3.06 13.55
C ALA A 210 -5.33 -1.94 14.08
N VAL A 211 -5.86 -1.09 13.20
CA VAL A 211 -6.85 -0.07 13.58
C VAL A 211 -8.18 -0.72 13.99
N ALA A 212 -8.71 -1.65 13.19
CA ALA A 212 -9.99 -2.32 13.46
C ALA A 212 -9.99 -3.09 14.79
N THR A 213 -8.90 -3.82 15.08
CA THR A 213 -8.74 -4.56 16.34
C THR A 213 -8.73 -3.65 17.57
N VAL A 214 -8.13 -2.46 17.48
CA VAL A 214 -8.13 -1.47 18.56
C VAL A 214 -9.52 -0.86 18.77
N GLU A 215 -10.35 -0.78 17.74
CA GLU A 215 -11.72 -0.26 17.83
C GLU A 215 -12.77 -1.32 18.21
N GLY A 216 -12.37 -2.58 18.39
CA GLY A 216 -13.30 -3.67 18.68
C GLY A 216 -14.25 -3.99 17.52
N ILE A 217 -13.88 -3.59 16.29
CA ILE A 217 -14.62 -3.91 15.07
C ILE A 217 -14.11 -5.28 14.59
N ASN A 218 -14.80 -6.35 14.99
CA ASN A 218 -14.55 -7.72 14.55
C ASN A 218 -15.40 -8.08 13.32
#